data_AF-A0A846BXH0-F1
#
_entry.id   AF-A0A846BXH0-F1
#
_cell.length_a   1.000
_cell.length_b   1.000
_cell.length_c   1.000
_cell.angle_alpha   90.00
_cell.angle_beta   90.00
_cell.angle_gamma   90.00
#
_symmetry.space_group_name_H-M   'P 1'
#
loop_
_entity.id
_entity.type
_entity.pdbx_description
1 polymer ?
#
loop_
_entity_poly.entity_id
_entity_poly.type
_entity_poly.pdbx_seq_one_letter_code
_entity_poly.pdbx_strand_id
1 'polypeptide(L)'
;MTSPLLPVASEESLVRVEAQTTQSRANEILASNSVSISSLTKWDFPPQPNPQLTFVAQVQTNQDRADEALQLYQKGTEQLDRGQFREALATFEQVLVIVREISDRQGEGVTLNQIGTVYDNLGQY
;
A
#
# COMPACT_ATOMS: atom_id res chain seq x y z
N MET A 1 -24.32 -49.78 -6.68
CA MET A 1 -23.81 -49.22 -5.41
C MET A 1 -22.32 -49.01 -5.57
N THR A 2 -21.89 -47.80 -5.92
CA THR A 2 -20.47 -47.40 -5.94
C THR A 2 -20.41 -45.89 -5.84
N SER A 3 -20.16 -45.38 -4.63
CA SER A 3 -19.76 -43.99 -4.42
C SER A 3 -18.32 -43.80 -4.94
N PRO A 4 -17.98 -42.70 -5.62
CA PRO A 4 -16.61 -42.26 -5.72
C PRO A 4 -16.30 -41.21 -4.65
N LEU A 5 -15.22 -41.45 -3.91
CA LEU A 5 -14.58 -40.52 -2.98
C LEU A 5 -14.17 -39.23 -3.71
N LEU A 6 -14.42 -38.08 -3.07
CA LEU A 6 -13.75 -36.83 -3.41
C LEU A 6 -12.28 -36.91 -2.99
N PRO A 7 -11.31 -36.63 -3.88
CA PRO A 7 -9.95 -36.35 -3.46
C PRO A 7 -9.89 -34.94 -2.83
N VAL A 8 -9.51 -34.90 -1.56
CA VAL A 8 -9.09 -33.67 -0.85
C VAL A 8 -7.82 -33.15 -1.52
N ALA A 9 -7.94 -32.02 -2.21
CA ALA A 9 -6.82 -31.29 -2.79
C ALA A 9 -6.82 -29.85 -2.26
N SER A 10 -6.04 -29.67 -1.19
CA SER A 10 -5.11 -28.56 -0.96
C SER A 10 -5.65 -27.12 -0.94
N GLU A 11 -5.77 -26.59 0.27
CA GLU A 11 -6.09 -25.19 0.63
C GLU A 11 -5.06 -24.12 0.15
N GLU A 12 -4.02 -24.50 -0.59
CA GLU A 12 -2.98 -23.55 -1.05
C GLU A 12 -3.31 -22.79 -2.34
N SER A 13 -4.48 -23.01 -2.94
CA SER A 13 -4.90 -22.29 -4.16
C SER A 13 -5.77 -21.04 -3.89
N LEU A 14 -6.18 -20.81 -2.63
CA LEU A 14 -7.12 -19.74 -2.28
C LEU A 14 -6.50 -18.34 -2.14
N VAL A 15 -5.18 -18.22 -1.96
CA VAL A 15 -4.55 -16.90 -1.71
C VAL A 15 -4.25 -16.13 -3.01
N ARG A 16 -4.34 -16.76 -4.19
CA ARG A 16 -3.97 -16.11 -5.47
C ARG A 16 -5.16 -15.55 -6.27
N VAL A 17 -6.38 -15.65 -5.75
CA VAL A 17 -7.61 -15.22 -6.45
C VAL A 17 -8.01 -13.77 -6.09
N GLU A 18 -7.54 -13.25 -4.96
CA GLU A 18 -7.97 -11.92 -4.48
C GLU A 18 -7.35 -10.77 -5.30
N ALA A 19 -6.14 -10.94 -5.83
CA ALA A 19 -5.47 -9.89 -6.61
C ALA A 19 -6.11 -9.65 -8.00
N GLN A 20 -6.77 -10.64 -8.60
CA GLN A 20 -7.42 -10.50 -9.92
C GLN A 20 -8.85 -9.97 -9.81
N THR A 21 -9.49 -10.14 -8.65
CA THR A 21 -10.92 -9.81 -8.48
C THR A 21 -11.13 -8.29 -8.36
N THR A 22 -10.16 -7.56 -7.83
CA THR A 22 -10.23 -6.09 -7.69
C THR A 22 -10.12 -5.37 -9.04
N GLN A 23 -9.36 -5.92 -10.00
CA GLN A 23 -9.24 -5.36 -11.34
C GLN A 23 -10.53 -5.57 -12.17
N SER A 24 -11.23 -6.69 -11.97
CA SER A 24 -12.43 -7.03 -12.75
C SER A 24 -13.67 -6.23 -12.29
N ARG A 25 -13.82 -5.98 -10.98
CA ARG A 25 -14.93 -5.20 -10.42
C ARG A 25 -14.96 -3.72 -10.83
N ALA A 26 -13.81 -3.15 -11.17
CA ALA A 26 -13.73 -1.77 -11.68
C ALA A 26 -14.42 -1.62 -13.05
N ASN A 27 -14.45 -2.68 -13.87
CA ASN A 27 -15.07 -2.66 -15.20
C ASN A 27 -16.59 -2.90 -15.19
N GLU A 28 -17.17 -3.44 -14.11
CA GLU A 28 -18.62 -3.63 -14.00
C GLU A 28 -19.37 -2.33 -13.66
N ILE A 29 -18.74 -1.40 -12.93
CA ILE A 29 -19.38 -0.14 -12.52
C ILE A 29 -19.68 0.75 -13.74
N LEU A 30 -18.93 0.60 -14.84
CA LEU A 30 -19.14 1.35 -16.08
C LEU A 30 -20.34 0.85 -16.90
N ALA A 31 -20.82 -0.38 -16.68
CA ALA A 31 -21.88 -0.97 -17.50
C ALA A 31 -23.30 -0.69 -16.98
N SER A 32 -23.47 -0.38 -15.69
CA SER A 32 -24.81 -0.25 -15.08
C SER A 32 -25.37 1.19 -15.09
N ASN A 33 -24.56 2.19 -15.46
CA ASN A 33 -24.96 3.60 -15.45
C ASN A 33 -25.19 4.19 -16.86
N SER A 34 -25.70 3.38 -17.79
CA SER A 34 -26.15 3.83 -19.11
C SER A 34 -27.52 4.53 -19.01
N VAL A 35 -27.55 5.71 -18.39
CA VAL A 35 -28.61 6.68 -18.70
C VAL A 35 -28.42 7.08 -20.15
N SER A 36 -29.44 6.88 -20.98
CA SER A 36 -29.42 7.14 -22.42
C SER A 36 -28.95 8.57 -22.73
N ILE A 37 -27.74 8.71 -23.28
CA ILE A 37 -27.18 10.00 -23.72
C ILE A 37 -27.28 10.17 -25.24
N SER A 38 -28.37 9.68 -25.84
CA SER A 38 -28.48 9.62 -27.31
C SER A 38 -29.04 10.87 -27.98
N SER A 39 -29.27 11.99 -27.27
CA SER A 39 -29.97 13.13 -27.89
C SER A 39 -29.39 14.53 -27.70
N LEU A 40 -28.38 14.74 -26.87
CA LEU A 40 -27.71 16.04 -26.77
C LEU A 40 -26.28 15.79 -26.34
N THR A 41 -25.30 16.08 -27.19
CA THR A 41 -24.27 17.12 -26.95
C THR A 41 -23.16 16.95 -27.99
N LYS A 42 -23.11 17.86 -28.97
CA LYS A 42 -21.89 18.14 -29.73
C LYS A 42 -21.04 19.11 -28.88
N TRP A 43 -20.47 18.62 -27.78
CA TRP A 43 -19.44 19.31 -26.99
C TRP A 43 -18.42 18.26 -26.54
N ASP A 44 -17.18 18.46 -26.97
CA ASP A 44 -16.04 17.66 -26.60
C ASP A 44 -15.56 18.11 -25.21
N PHE A 45 -16.29 17.73 -24.15
CA PHE A 45 -15.81 17.94 -22.79
C PHE A 45 -14.68 16.94 -22.52
N PRO A 46 -13.48 17.39 -22.09
CA PRO A 46 -12.44 16.45 -21.67
C PRO A 46 -12.99 15.58 -20.53
N PRO A 47 -12.73 14.27 -20.54
CA PRO A 47 -13.22 13.38 -19.48
C PRO A 47 -12.71 13.91 -18.14
N GLN A 48 -13.62 14.34 -17.26
CA GLN A 48 -13.22 14.75 -15.92
C GLN A 48 -12.66 13.52 -15.20
N PRO A 49 -11.50 13.62 -14.54
CA PRO A 49 -10.98 12.53 -13.73
C PRO A 49 -12.03 12.20 -12.68
N ASN A 50 -12.58 10.99 -12.77
CA ASN A 50 -13.65 10.55 -11.89
C ASN A 50 -13.11 10.57 -10.44
N PRO A 51 -13.61 11.44 -9.55
CA PRO A 51 -13.01 11.68 -8.24
C PRO A 51 -13.00 10.42 -7.35
N GLN A 52 -13.90 9.47 -7.63
CA GLN A 52 -13.96 8.20 -6.90
C GLN A 52 -12.82 7.25 -7.28
N LEU A 53 -12.35 7.27 -8.54
CA LEU A 53 -11.20 6.48 -9.00
C LEU A 53 -9.89 7.02 -8.41
N THR A 54 -9.77 8.35 -8.23
CA THR A 54 -8.61 8.95 -7.57
C THR A 54 -8.59 8.63 -6.07
N PHE A 55 -9.73 8.70 -5.37
CA PHE A 55 -9.77 8.43 -3.94
C PHE A 55 -9.39 6.98 -3.60
N VAL A 56 -9.98 5.99 -4.28
CA VAL A 56 -9.65 4.57 -4.01
C VAL A 56 -8.23 4.20 -4.43
N ALA A 57 -7.73 4.76 -5.53
CA ALA A 57 -6.34 4.56 -5.94
C ALA A 57 -5.36 5.18 -4.93
N GLN A 58 -5.62 6.41 -4.46
CA GLN A 58 -4.79 7.09 -3.47
C GLN A 58 -4.79 6.38 -2.11
N VAL A 59 -5.96 5.89 -1.66
CA VAL A 59 -6.06 5.14 -0.40
C VAL A 59 -5.30 3.82 -0.48
N GLN A 60 -5.45 3.06 -1.57
CA GLN A 60 -4.70 1.81 -1.76
C GLN A 60 -3.20 2.07 -1.81
N THR A 61 -2.75 3.08 -2.58
CA THR A 61 -1.33 3.43 -2.63
C THR A 61 -0.81 3.94 -1.29
N ASN A 62 -1.62 4.64 -0.49
CA ASN A 62 -1.21 5.07 0.84
C ASN A 62 -1.09 3.88 1.80
N GLN A 63 -1.95 2.88 1.67
CA GLN A 63 -1.85 1.65 2.46
C GLN A 63 -0.62 0.82 2.08
N ASP A 64 -0.38 0.60 0.78
CA ASP A 64 0.80 -0.12 0.30
C ASP A 64 2.11 0.55 0.76
N ARG A 65 2.12 1.89 0.79
CA ARG A 65 3.25 2.68 1.28
C ARG A 65 3.39 2.63 2.81
N ALA A 66 2.29 2.58 3.55
CA ALA A 66 2.35 2.36 4.99
C ALA A 66 2.98 1.00 5.32
N ASP A 67 2.63 -0.04 4.56
CA ASP A 67 3.23 -1.37 4.72
C ASP A 67 4.73 -1.36 4.39
N GLU A 68 5.15 -0.65 3.32
CA GLU A 68 6.56 -0.45 2.99
C GLU A 68 7.33 0.28 4.11
N ALA A 69 6.75 1.36 4.66
CA ALA A 69 7.34 2.10 5.76
C ALA A 69 7.54 1.23 7.00
N LEU A 70 6.57 0.35 7.31
CA LEU A 70 6.68 -0.58 8.42
C LEU A 70 7.82 -1.60 8.22
N GLN A 71 7.97 -2.15 7.02
CA GLN A 71 9.06 -3.08 6.72
C GLN A 71 10.44 -2.41 6.84
N LEU A 72 10.57 -1.19 6.30
CA LEU A 72 11.79 -0.41 6.44
C LEU A 72 12.07 -0.05 7.90
N TYR A 73 11.06 0.28 8.69
CA TYR A 73 11.21 0.55 10.11
C TYR A 73 11.75 -0.66 10.88
N GLN A 74 11.23 -1.85 10.62
CA GLN A 74 11.72 -3.10 11.21
C GLN A 74 13.19 -3.33 10.84
N LYS A 75 13.53 -3.17 9.56
CA LYS A 75 14.91 -3.29 9.07
C LYS A 75 15.85 -2.28 9.74
N GLY A 76 15.44 -1.01 9.89
CA GLY A 76 16.24 0.02 10.54
C GLY A 76 16.50 -0.31 12.01
N THR A 77 15.50 -0.89 12.69
CA THR A 77 15.62 -1.37 14.08
C THR A 77 16.60 -2.54 14.16
N GLU A 78 16.52 -3.52 13.26
CA GLU A 78 17.49 -4.62 13.21
C GLU A 78 18.93 -4.14 12.96
N GLN A 79 19.11 -3.12 12.12
CA GLN A 79 20.42 -2.51 11.85
C GLN A 79 20.95 -1.79 13.10
N LEU A 80 20.09 -1.07 13.81
CA LEU A 80 20.42 -0.42 15.08
C LEU A 80 20.91 -1.45 16.11
N ASP A 81 20.19 -2.56 16.26
CA ASP A 81 20.55 -3.65 17.19
C ASP A 81 21.90 -4.31 16.83
N ARG A 82 22.25 -4.34 15.54
CA ARG A 82 23.54 -4.86 15.05
C ARG A 82 24.69 -3.84 15.13
N GLY A 83 24.43 -2.63 15.62
CA GLY A 83 25.41 -1.54 15.68
C GLY A 83 25.73 -0.90 14.32
N GLN A 84 24.91 -1.16 13.30
CA GLN A 84 25.04 -0.61 11.94
C GLN A 84 24.38 0.76 11.87
N PHE A 85 24.88 1.71 12.68
CA PHE A 85 24.18 2.98 12.92
C PHE A 85 24.04 3.86 11.67
N ARG A 86 25.01 3.84 10.75
CA ARG A 86 24.93 4.64 9.51
C ARG A 86 23.87 4.10 8.55
N GLU A 87 23.79 2.78 8.45
CA GLU A 87 22.78 2.08 7.66
C GLU A 87 21.39 2.24 8.27
N ALA A 88 21.27 2.13 9.60
CA ALA A 88 20.03 2.37 10.33
C ALA A 88 19.51 3.79 10.10
N LEU A 89 20.39 4.81 10.15
CA LEU A 89 20.04 6.20 9.85
C LEU A 89 19.44 6.34 8.45
N ALA A 90 20.12 5.82 7.43
CA ALA A 90 19.65 5.89 6.05
C ALA A 90 18.30 5.16 5.85
N THR A 91 18.09 4.05 6.55
CA THR A 91 16.81 3.32 6.52
C THR A 91 15.70 4.13 7.20
N PHE A 92 15.93 4.72 8.37
CA PHE A 92 14.93 5.54 9.05
C PHE A 92 14.62 6.84 8.29
N GLU A 93 15.57 7.42 7.57
CA GLU A 93 15.31 8.54 6.66
C GLU A 93 14.36 8.16 5.52
N GLN A 94 14.47 6.94 4.97
CA GLN A 94 13.52 6.44 3.96
C GLN A 94 12.12 6.25 4.56
N VAL A 95 12.02 5.70 5.78
CA VAL A 95 10.74 5.60 6.50
C VAL A 95 10.12 6.99 6.66
N LEU A 96 10.92 8.00 7.05
CA LEU A 96 10.47 9.37 7.27
C LEU A 96 9.86 10.00 6.01
N VAL A 97 10.44 9.73 4.84
CA VAL A 97 9.91 10.18 3.55
C VAL A 97 8.52 9.58 3.33
N ILE A 98 8.37 8.26 3.50
CA ILE A 98 7.10 7.59 3.23
C ILE A 98 6.01 8.02 4.21
N VAL A 99 6.29 8.06 5.52
CA VAL A 99 5.29 8.46 6.52
C VAL A 99 4.83 9.91 6.31
N ARG A 100 5.69 10.78 5.78
CA ARG A 100 5.29 12.15 5.37
C ARG A 100 4.40 12.16 4.14
N GLU A 101 4.71 11.34 3.15
CA GLU A 101 3.93 11.25 1.92
C GLU A 101 2.52 10.72 2.16
N ILE A 102 2.35 9.76 3.07
CA ILE A 102 1.02 9.25 3.49
C ILE A 102 0.38 10.09 4.60
N SER A 103 1.04 11.17 5.05
CA SER A 103 0.61 12.04 6.14
C SER A 103 0.40 11.34 7.50
N ASP A 104 1.15 10.27 7.78
CA ASP A 104 1.18 9.59 9.07
C ASP A 104 2.06 10.34 10.08
N ARG A 105 1.40 11.15 10.91
CA ARG A 105 2.03 11.93 11.98
C ARG A 105 2.56 11.08 13.12
N GLN A 106 1.95 9.92 13.38
CA GLN A 106 2.40 9.05 14.45
C GLN A 106 3.69 8.34 14.02
N GLY A 107 3.71 7.80 12.80
CA GLY A 107 4.90 7.21 12.18
C GLY A 107 6.06 8.19 12.07
N GLU A 108 5.79 9.46 11.73
CA GLU A 108 6.82 10.52 11.72
C GLU A 108 7.48 10.69 13.09
N GLY A 109 6.69 10.81 14.16
CA GLY A 109 7.23 10.98 15.52
C GLY A 109 8.05 9.78 16.00
N VAL A 110 7.57 8.57 15.73
CA VAL A 110 8.27 7.32 16.09
C VAL A 110 9.59 7.21 15.32
N THR A 111 9.59 7.54 14.04
CA THR A 111 10.79 7.48 13.19
C THR A 111 11.84 8.50 13.63
N LEU A 112 11.43 9.73 13.96
CA LEU A 112 12.33 10.77 14.47
C LEU A 112 12.97 10.39 15.81
N ASN A 113 12.25 9.70 16.69
CA ASN A 113 12.79 9.18 17.95
C ASN A 113 13.91 8.15 17.67
N GLN A 114 13.68 7.22 16.74
CA GLN A 114 14.72 6.25 16.37
C GLN A 114 15.95 6.91 15.75
N ILE A 115 15.76 7.94 14.89
CA ILE A 115 16.87 8.73 14.36
C ILE A 115 17.68 9.39 15.50
N GLY A 116 17.00 9.94 16.50
CA GLY A 116 17.66 10.47 17.71
C GLY A 116 18.49 9.42 18.44
N THR A 117 17.91 8.24 18.65
CA THR A 117 18.62 7.09 19.25
C THR A 117 19.86 6.69 18.44
N VAL A 118 19.78 6.68 17.12
CA VAL A 118 20.92 6.40 16.24
C VAL A 118 22.03 7.45 16.42
N TYR A 119 21.68 8.73 16.48
CA TYR A 119 22.66 9.80 16.70
C TYR A 119 23.32 9.71 18.08
N ASP A 120 22.57 9.38 19.13
CA ASP A 120 23.11 9.18 20.47
C ASP A 120 24.13 8.05 20.50
N ASN A 121 23.89 6.96 19.75
CA ASN A 121 24.84 5.86 19.62
C ASN A 121 26.06 6.23 18.77
N LEU A 122 25.88 6.98 17.68
CA LEU A 122 26.99 7.46 16.84
C LEU A 122 27.93 8.43 17.57
N GLY A 123 27.40 9.22 18.51
CA GLY A 123 28.21 10.12 19.34
C GLY A 123 28.95 9.43 20.49
N GLN A 124 28.60 8.17 20.79
CA GLN A 124 29.23 7.36 21.85
C GLN A 124 30.33 6.41 21.33
N TYR A 125 30.54 6.34 20.02
CA TYR A 125 31.64 5.61 19.36
C TYR A 125 32.83 6.52 19.05
#